data_AF-A0A9D4DG92-F1
#
_entry.id   AF-A0A9D4DG92-F1
#
_cell.length_a   1.000
_cell.length_b   1.000
_cell.length_c   1.000
_cell.angle_alpha   90.00
_cell.angle_beta   90.00
_cell.angle_gamma   90.00
#
_symmetry.space_group_name_H-M   'P 1'
#
loop_
_entity.id
_entity.type
_entity.pdbx_description
1 polymer ?
#
loop_
_entity_poly.entity_id
_entity_poly.type
_entity_poly.pdbx_seq_one_letter_code
_entity_poly.pdbx_strand_id
1 'polypeptide(L)'
;MLAYQHDAAGKQVQGSIDLLLSAVLQGHRVKVMFDSITAEPDDVSIQGVHVSSVLISIVAKSSNDIRAFNASGIWDWRILTTTGTETTLRVNVGEYVEQGRTTGKKAVSWFIDTRPWVQVLVNSKTGSVLSGSKAALISAVQSGARVRYVLSVDPSTSDVSVHEADNLAVSGSEVSAAHIRSVSLSSRPMEVDFLSNPFWWFTQSTTTGKLDMSRWTVGEHESRGHISITTQITWFVNN
;
A
#
# COMPACT_ATOMS: atom_id res chain seq x y z
N MET A 1 1.40 -15.75 -9.28
CA MET A 1 2.39 -16.80 -8.94
C MET A 1 2.71 -16.71 -7.45
N LEU A 2 2.89 -17.83 -6.74
CA LEU A 2 3.37 -17.79 -5.35
C LEU A 2 4.82 -17.28 -5.35
N ALA A 3 5.07 -16.18 -4.63
CA ALA A 3 6.41 -15.59 -4.50
C ALA A 3 7.09 -16.01 -3.19
N TYR A 4 6.34 -15.97 -2.08
CA TYR A 4 6.86 -16.24 -0.75
C TYR A 4 5.75 -16.78 0.16
N GLN A 5 6.09 -17.72 1.04
CA GLN A 5 5.20 -18.22 2.07
C GLN A 5 5.99 -18.39 3.36
N HIS A 6 5.38 -17.98 4.47
CA HIS A 6 5.94 -18.20 5.80
C HIS A 6 4.92 -18.82 6.75
N ASP A 7 5.43 -19.45 7.81
CA ASP A 7 4.62 -19.92 8.93
C ASP A 7 4.26 -18.78 9.89
N ALA A 8 3.56 -19.09 10.98
CA ALA A 8 3.15 -18.10 11.97
C ALA A 8 4.34 -17.42 12.69
N ALA A 9 5.51 -18.07 12.76
CA ALA A 9 6.71 -17.47 13.34
C ALA A 9 7.47 -16.57 12.35
N GLY A 10 6.97 -16.40 11.12
CA GLY A 10 7.64 -15.66 10.05
C GLY A 10 8.76 -16.46 9.38
N LYS A 11 8.89 -17.75 9.67
CA LYS A 11 9.90 -18.60 9.05
C LYS A 11 9.44 -18.99 7.66
N GLN A 12 10.31 -18.80 6.67
CA GLN A 12 10.06 -19.20 5.30
C GLN A 12 9.69 -20.70 5.21
N VAL A 13 8.61 -20.97 4.49
CA VAL A 13 8.12 -22.31 4.16
C VAL A 13 8.33 -22.61 2.68
N GLN A 14 8.02 -21.66 1.80
CA GLN A 14 8.13 -21.82 0.35
C GLN A 14 8.43 -20.48 -0.34
N GLY A 15 9.00 -20.53 -1.55
CA GLY A 15 9.31 -19.33 -2.33
C GLY A 15 10.58 -18.63 -1.86
N SER A 16 10.70 -17.32 -2.12
CA SER A 16 11.85 -16.49 -1.75
C SER A 16 11.40 -15.10 -1.34
N ILE A 17 11.89 -14.62 -0.20
CA ILE A 17 11.64 -13.24 0.23
C ILE A 17 12.26 -12.23 -0.75
N ASP A 18 13.42 -12.55 -1.34
CA ASP A 18 14.07 -11.70 -2.34
C ASP A 18 13.23 -11.58 -3.60
N LEU A 19 12.58 -12.68 -4.02
CA LEU A 19 11.64 -12.64 -5.15
C LEU A 19 10.46 -11.72 -4.84
N LEU A 20 9.89 -11.79 -3.63
CA LEU A 20 8.80 -10.91 -3.22
C LEU A 20 9.24 -9.44 -3.17
N LEU A 21 10.37 -9.14 -2.51
CA LEU A 21 10.94 -7.80 -2.41
C LEU A 21 11.20 -7.21 -3.79
N SER A 22 11.88 -7.97 -4.66
CA SER A 22 12.21 -7.55 -6.02
C SER A 22 10.95 -7.27 -6.84
N ALA A 23 9.93 -8.12 -6.74
CA ALA A 23 8.67 -7.91 -7.45
C ALA A 23 7.94 -6.64 -6.97
N VAL A 24 7.87 -6.42 -5.64
CA VAL A 24 7.27 -5.21 -5.06
C VAL A 24 8.00 -3.95 -5.52
N LEU A 25 9.35 -3.97 -5.49
CA LEU A 25 10.18 -2.85 -5.95
C LEU A 25 10.06 -2.60 -7.46
N GLN A 26 9.74 -3.62 -8.25
CA GLN A 26 9.43 -3.53 -9.68
C GLN A 26 7.95 -3.18 -9.95
N GLY A 27 7.20 -2.77 -8.93
CA GLY A 27 5.82 -2.31 -9.08
C GLY A 27 4.80 -3.42 -9.32
N HIS A 28 5.16 -4.70 -9.18
CA HIS A 28 4.20 -5.78 -9.34
C HIS A 28 3.11 -5.72 -8.26
N ARG A 29 1.90 -6.14 -8.64
CA ARG A 29 0.81 -6.35 -7.69
C ARG A 29 1.09 -7.54 -6.80
N VAL A 30 0.75 -7.37 -5.53
CA VAL A 30 0.81 -8.44 -4.53
C VAL A 30 -0.61 -8.82 -4.14
N LYS A 31 -0.84 -10.11 -3.94
CA LYS A 31 -2.00 -10.61 -3.18
C LYS A 31 -1.50 -11.43 -2.02
N VAL A 32 -2.17 -11.29 -0.89
CA VAL A 32 -1.91 -12.10 0.30
C VAL A 32 -3.05 -13.08 0.49
N MET A 33 -2.70 -14.31 0.88
CA MET A 33 -3.64 -15.34 1.29
C MET A 33 -3.33 -15.73 2.72
N PHE A 34 -4.34 -15.61 3.57
CA PHE A 34 -4.30 -15.93 4.98
C PHE A 34 -5.67 -16.47 5.38
N ASP A 35 -5.71 -17.45 6.28
CA ASP A 35 -6.94 -18.19 6.60
C ASP A 35 -7.63 -18.70 5.30
N SER A 36 -8.83 -18.21 5.00
CA SER A 36 -9.54 -18.48 3.73
C SER A 36 -9.81 -17.20 2.92
N ILE A 37 -9.04 -16.16 3.17
CA ILE A 37 -9.15 -14.85 2.52
C ILE A 37 -7.97 -14.69 1.56
N THR A 38 -8.27 -14.25 0.34
CA THR A 38 -7.26 -13.72 -0.59
C THR A 38 -7.60 -12.26 -0.87
N ALA A 39 -6.66 -11.36 -0.65
CA ALA A 39 -6.87 -9.93 -0.84
C ALA A 39 -5.66 -9.27 -1.51
N GLU A 40 -5.92 -8.23 -2.30
CA GLU A 40 -4.90 -7.30 -2.77
C GLU A 40 -4.75 -6.21 -1.70
N PRO A 41 -3.53 -5.97 -1.17
CA PRO A 41 -3.30 -4.89 -0.20
C PRO A 41 -3.65 -3.53 -0.79
N ASP A 42 -4.22 -2.65 0.03
CA ASP A 42 -4.44 -1.25 -0.33
C ASP A 42 -3.10 -0.50 -0.33
N ASP A 43 -2.22 -0.82 0.64
CA ASP A 43 -0.82 -0.39 0.63
C ASP A 43 0.13 -1.57 0.84
N VAL A 44 1.34 -1.41 0.29
CA VAL A 44 2.48 -2.28 0.58
C VAL A 44 3.64 -1.41 1.02
N SER A 45 4.28 -1.76 2.12
CA SER A 45 5.52 -1.13 2.56
C SER A 45 6.64 -2.16 2.69
N ILE A 46 7.87 -1.70 2.47
CA ILE A 46 9.08 -2.44 2.76
C ILE A 46 9.80 -1.70 3.88
N GLN A 47 10.20 -2.43 4.92
CA GLN A 47 11.08 -1.93 5.97
C GLN A 47 12.24 -2.93 6.17
N GLY A 48 13.45 -2.50 5.84
CA GLY A 48 14.60 -3.40 5.71
C GLY A 48 14.33 -4.53 4.70
N VAL A 49 14.31 -5.78 5.18
CA VAL A 49 14.10 -6.99 4.35
C VAL A 49 12.68 -7.55 4.44
N HIS A 50 11.77 -6.82 5.09
CA HIS A 50 10.41 -7.29 5.34
C HIS A 50 9.37 -6.47 4.59
N VAL A 51 8.38 -7.18 4.06
CA VAL A 51 7.19 -6.61 3.43
C VAL A 51 6.05 -6.60 4.43
N SER A 52 5.32 -5.50 4.50
CA SER A 52 4.04 -5.37 5.18
C SER A 52 2.94 -5.05 4.17
N SER A 53 1.81 -5.73 4.27
CA SER A 53 0.60 -5.42 3.53
C SER A 53 -0.43 -4.79 4.43
N VAL A 54 -1.04 -3.70 3.99
CA VAL A 54 -2.12 -3.02 4.69
C VAL A 54 -3.43 -3.27 3.95
N LEU A 55 -4.42 -3.80 4.66
CA LEU A 55 -5.73 -4.19 4.14
C LEU A 55 -6.79 -3.42 4.90
N ILE A 56 -7.31 -2.34 4.32
CA ILE A 56 -8.32 -1.49 4.95
C ILE A 56 -9.67 -1.53 4.23
N SER A 57 -9.71 -2.11 3.03
CA SER A 57 -10.93 -2.33 2.26
C SER A 57 -11.67 -3.62 2.63
N ILE A 58 -11.43 -4.20 3.82
CA ILE A 58 -12.13 -5.39 4.31
C ILE A 58 -13.24 -4.97 5.28
N VAL A 59 -14.48 -5.39 4.99
CA VAL A 59 -15.63 -5.26 5.89
C VAL A 59 -15.93 -6.63 6.49
N ALA A 60 -16.22 -6.65 7.80
CA ALA A 60 -16.57 -7.86 8.53
C ALA A 60 -17.80 -8.53 7.91
N LYS A 61 -17.67 -9.84 7.65
CA LYS A 61 -18.75 -10.68 7.15
C LYS A 61 -19.59 -11.25 8.29
N SER A 62 -20.80 -11.67 8.00
CA SER A 62 -21.60 -12.47 8.92
C SER A 62 -20.87 -13.79 9.22
N SER A 63 -20.87 -14.21 10.49
CA SER A 63 -20.26 -15.49 10.89
C SER A 63 -20.97 -16.71 10.28
N ASN A 64 -22.24 -16.54 9.89
CA ASN A 64 -23.11 -17.64 9.46
C ASN A 64 -23.36 -17.64 7.93
N ASP A 65 -23.02 -16.56 7.22
CA ASP A 65 -23.12 -16.49 5.75
C ASP A 65 -22.03 -15.56 5.17
N ILE A 66 -21.07 -16.13 4.44
CA ILE A 66 -19.98 -15.38 3.80
C ILE A 66 -20.43 -14.41 2.69
N ARG A 67 -21.69 -14.52 2.25
CA ARG A 67 -22.32 -13.65 1.26
C ARG A 67 -23.03 -12.44 1.89
N ALA A 68 -23.10 -12.40 3.21
CA ALA A 68 -23.72 -11.32 3.96
C ALA A 68 -22.67 -10.54 4.77
N PHE A 69 -22.89 -9.23 4.89
CA PHE A 69 -22.14 -8.41 5.84
C PHE A 69 -22.57 -8.71 7.27
N ASN A 70 -21.69 -8.41 8.22
CA ASN A 70 -22.10 -8.29 9.60
C ASN A 70 -23.11 -7.13 9.75
N ALA A 71 -24.14 -7.31 10.57
CA ALA A 71 -25.22 -6.34 10.74
C ALA A 71 -24.76 -4.97 11.29
N SER A 72 -23.62 -4.92 11.98
CA SER A 72 -23.08 -3.73 12.62
C SER A 72 -22.18 -2.89 11.72
N GLY A 73 -21.88 -3.33 10.48
CA GLY A 73 -21.04 -2.56 9.55
C GLY A 73 -19.67 -2.23 10.13
N ILE A 74 -18.78 -3.21 10.19
CA ILE A 74 -17.47 -3.08 10.84
C ILE A 74 -16.38 -3.17 9.78
N TRP A 75 -15.47 -2.20 9.75
CA TRP A 75 -14.18 -2.34 9.08
C TRP A 75 -13.33 -3.36 9.83
N ASP A 76 -12.78 -4.36 9.13
CA ASP A 76 -11.86 -5.37 9.67
C ASP A 76 -10.47 -5.13 9.08
N TRP A 77 -9.83 -4.04 9.50
CA TRP A 77 -8.52 -3.63 8.99
C TRP A 77 -7.43 -4.56 9.46
N ARG A 78 -6.50 -4.89 8.56
CA ARG A 78 -5.40 -5.80 8.87
C ARG A 78 -4.06 -5.29 8.34
N ILE A 79 -3.03 -5.55 9.10
CA ILE A 79 -1.64 -5.50 8.64
C ILE A 79 -1.09 -6.91 8.77
N LEU A 80 -0.55 -7.42 7.68
CA LEU A 80 0.14 -8.72 7.65
C LEU A 80 1.58 -8.46 7.23
N THR A 81 2.53 -9.08 7.93
CA THR A 81 3.95 -8.86 7.70
C THR A 81 4.66 -10.17 7.44
N THR A 82 5.72 -10.12 6.63
CA THR A 82 6.56 -11.28 6.31
C THR A 82 7.34 -11.83 7.52
N THR A 83 7.35 -11.12 8.64
CA THR A 83 7.85 -11.58 9.96
C THR A 83 6.86 -12.47 10.71
N GLY A 84 5.69 -12.75 10.11
CA GLY A 84 4.62 -13.54 10.72
C GLY A 84 3.69 -12.76 11.63
N THR A 85 3.87 -11.44 11.78
CA THR A 85 2.99 -10.60 12.61
C THR A 85 1.70 -10.26 11.85
N GLU A 86 0.56 -10.40 12.54
CA GLU A 86 -0.72 -9.85 12.10
C GLU A 86 -1.20 -8.85 13.14
N THR A 87 -1.56 -7.64 12.72
CA THR A 87 -2.38 -6.76 13.53
C THR A 87 -3.76 -6.64 12.89
N THR A 88 -4.80 -6.92 13.67
CA THR A 88 -6.19 -6.67 13.29
C THR A 88 -6.72 -5.50 14.11
N LEU A 89 -7.35 -4.54 13.44
CA LEU A 89 -8.06 -3.41 14.03
C LEU A 89 -9.49 -3.38 13.49
N ARG A 90 -10.46 -3.47 14.40
CA ARG A 90 -11.89 -3.40 14.07
C ARG A 90 -12.46 -2.06 14.49
N VAL A 91 -13.07 -1.38 13.55
CA VAL A 91 -13.69 -0.06 13.78
C VAL A 91 -15.04 0.02 13.07
N ASN A 92 -15.97 0.81 13.62
CA ASN A 92 -17.26 1.02 12.97
C ASN A 92 -17.10 1.72 11.62
N VAL A 93 -17.97 1.40 10.66
CA VAL A 93 -18.04 2.14 9.39
C VAL A 93 -18.74 3.47 9.64
N GLY A 94 -18.07 4.58 9.33
CA GLY A 94 -18.64 5.93 9.41
C GLY A 94 -18.40 6.67 10.74
N GLU A 95 -17.78 6.03 11.73
CA GLU A 95 -17.34 6.65 12.99
C GLU A 95 -16.09 5.92 13.51
N TYR A 96 -15.15 6.62 14.15
CA TYR A 96 -14.01 5.95 14.79
C TYR A 96 -14.36 5.46 16.20
N VAL A 97 -15.04 4.31 16.24
CA VAL A 97 -15.24 3.55 17.47
C VAL A 97 -14.51 2.22 17.33
N GLU A 98 -13.39 2.08 18.05
CA GLU A 98 -12.61 0.83 18.09
C GLU A 98 -13.42 -0.26 18.80
N GLN A 99 -13.74 -1.32 18.06
CA GLN A 99 -14.42 -2.53 18.56
C GLN A 99 -13.42 -3.57 19.07
N GLY A 100 -12.15 -3.42 18.69
CA GLY A 100 -11.06 -4.22 19.23
C GLY A 100 -9.83 -4.19 18.34
N ARG A 101 -8.68 -4.35 19.00
CA ARG A 101 -7.37 -4.50 18.37
C ARG A 101 -6.69 -5.74 18.91
N THR A 102 -6.11 -6.53 18.01
CA THR A 102 -5.31 -7.70 18.36
C THR A 102 -4.03 -7.72 17.55
N THR A 103 -2.94 -8.15 18.17
CA THR A 103 -1.68 -8.46 17.48
C THR A 103 -1.34 -9.90 17.79
N GLY A 104 -1.03 -10.66 16.74
CA GLY A 104 -0.78 -12.09 16.84
C GLY A 104 0.19 -12.57 15.78
N LYS A 105 0.23 -13.89 15.64
CA LYS A 105 1.10 -14.59 14.69
C LYS A 105 0.27 -15.31 13.63
N LYS A 106 0.62 -15.14 12.35
CA LYS A 106 -0.17 -15.62 11.21
C LYS A 106 0.73 -16.16 10.10
N ALA A 107 0.41 -17.34 9.60
CA ALA A 107 0.99 -17.87 8.37
C ALA A 107 0.34 -17.19 7.16
N VAL A 108 1.15 -16.71 6.23
CA VAL A 108 0.67 -15.96 5.05
C VAL A 108 1.39 -16.44 3.81
N SER A 109 0.63 -16.58 2.72
CA SER A 109 1.17 -16.81 1.39
C SER A 109 1.06 -15.53 0.57
N TRP A 110 2.17 -15.14 -0.05
CA TRP A 110 2.34 -13.91 -0.81
C TRP A 110 2.46 -14.27 -2.29
N PHE A 111 1.52 -13.77 -3.08
CA PHE A 111 1.45 -13.99 -4.51
C PHE A 111 1.78 -12.70 -5.24
N ILE A 112 2.51 -12.81 -6.34
CA ILE A 112 2.79 -11.69 -7.24
C ILE A 112 2.06 -11.89 -8.56
N ASP A 113 1.61 -10.80 -9.14
CA ASP A 113 1.15 -10.74 -10.53
C ASP A 113 2.35 -10.92 -11.47
N THR A 114 2.21 -11.78 -12.47
CA THR A 114 3.25 -12.08 -13.46
C THR A 114 3.13 -11.26 -14.73
N ARG A 115 2.08 -10.44 -14.88
CA ARG A 115 1.99 -9.48 -15.99
C ARG A 115 3.17 -8.49 -15.90
N PRO A 116 3.73 -8.07 -17.04
CA PRO A 116 4.88 -7.18 -17.04
C PRO A 116 4.47 -5.79 -16.53
N TRP A 117 5.11 -5.35 -15.45
CA TRP A 117 5.09 -3.95 -15.03
C TRP A 117 6.37 -3.31 -15.54
N VAL A 118 6.25 -2.24 -16.33
CA VAL A 118 7.38 -1.59 -16.97
C VAL A 118 7.69 -0.30 -16.24
N GLN A 119 8.93 -0.18 -15.74
CA GLN A 119 9.43 1.10 -15.23
C GLN A 119 9.53 2.10 -16.38
N VAL A 120 8.71 3.15 -16.34
CA VAL A 120 8.69 4.18 -17.40
C VAL A 120 9.33 5.48 -17.00
N LEU A 121 9.47 5.74 -15.70
CA LEU A 121 10.08 6.96 -15.18
C LEU A 121 10.64 6.74 -13.78
N VAL A 122 11.80 7.29 -13.51
CA VAL A 122 12.30 7.58 -12.16
C VAL A 122 12.56 9.08 -12.11
N ASN A 123 11.96 9.79 -11.16
CA ASN A 123 12.30 11.19 -10.90
C ASN A 123 12.83 11.37 -9.48
N SER A 124 13.81 12.27 -9.35
CA SER A 124 14.34 12.70 -8.05
C SER A 124 13.32 13.50 -7.23
N LYS A 125 13.69 13.82 -5.99
CA LYS A 125 12.92 14.74 -5.12
C LYS A 125 12.68 16.13 -5.69
N THR A 126 13.49 16.57 -6.66
CA THR A 126 13.30 17.87 -7.34
C THR A 126 12.59 17.74 -8.69
N GLY A 127 12.12 16.54 -9.05
CA GLY A 127 11.42 16.29 -10.31
C GLY A 127 12.32 16.14 -11.53
N SER A 128 13.64 16.19 -11.32
CA SER A 128 14.62 15.87 -12.37
C SER A 128 14.53 14.39 -12.72
N VAL A 129 14.51 14.07 -14.01
CA VAL A 129 14.46 12.69 -14.51
C VAL A 129 15.80 12.00 -14.22
N LEU A 130 15.74 10.89 -13.50
CA LEU A 130 16.89 10.02 -13.22
C LEU A 130 16.97 8.85 -14.21
N SER A 131 15.82 8.37 -14.68
CA SER A 131 15.71 7.31 -15.70
C SER A 131 14.33 7.37 -16.37
N GLY A 132 14.23 6.85 -17.59
CA GLY A 132 12.96 6.81 -18.35
C GLY A 132 12.54 8.16 -18.91
N SER A 133 11.23 8.39 -19.05
CA SER A 133 10.68 9.58 -19.72
C SER A 133 9.33 9.99 -19.17
N LYS A 134 9.16 11.29 -18.85
CA LYS A 134 7.85 11.86 -18.50
C LYS A 134 6.86 11.71 -19.64
N ALA A 135 7.30 11.90 -20.89
CA ALA A 135 6.44 11.74 -22.06
C ALA A 135 5.93 10.30 -22.22
N ALA A 136 6.73 9.29 -21.89
CA ALA A 136 6.30 7.89 -21.92
C ALA A 136 5.23 7.61 -20.86
N LEU A 137 5.42 8.12 -19.63
CA LEU A 137 4.39 8.01 -18.59
C LEU A 137 3.11 8.75 -18.99
N ILE A 138 3.20 9.96 -19.53
CA ILE A 138 2.04 10.71 -20.03
C ILE A 138 1.29 9.92 -21.10
N SER A 139 2.00 9.36 -22.08
CA SER A 139 1.40 8.55 -23.13
C SER A 139 0.69 7.33 -22.58
N ALA A 140 1.29 6.63 -21.60
CA ALA A 140 0.69 5.47 -20.96
C ALA A 140 -0.58 5.84 -20.16
N VAL A 141 -0.54 6.96 -19.42
CA VAL A 141 -1.72 7.47 -18.69
C VAL A 141 -2.84 7.83 -19.68
N GLN A 142 -2.52 8.52 -20.77
CA GLN A 142 -3.49 8.91 -21.79
C GLN A 142 -4.06 7.70 -22.55
N SER A 143 -3.35 6.59 -22.64
CA SER A 143 -3.87 5.32 -23.19
C SER A 143 -4.66 4.48 -22.17
N GLY A 144 -4.86 4.97 -20.95
CA GLY A 144 -5.60 4.26 -19.91
C GLY A 144 -4.82 3.14 -19.21
N ALA A 145 -3.48 3.18 -19.27
CA ALA A 145 -2.65 2.22 -18.56
C ALA A 145 -2.83 2.33 -17.04
N ARG A 146 -2.66 1.21 -16.34
CA ARG A 146 -2.62 1.21 -14.87
C ARG A 146 -1.26 1.72 -14.42
N VAL A 147 -1.24 2.57 -13.40
CA VAL A 147 -0.02 3.16 -12.85
C VAL A 147 0.17 2.72 -11.41
N ARG A 148 1.37 2.24 -11.11
CA ARG A 148 1.87 2.04 -9.75
C ARG A 148 3.13 2.84 -9.55
N TYR A 149 3.42 3.21 -8.31
CA TYR A 149 4.61 3.96 -8.01
C TYR A 149 5.19 3.59 -6.65
N VAL A 150 6.52 3.69 -6.57
CA VAL A 150 7.30 3.43 -5.37
C VAL A 150 7.82 4.76 -4.86
N LEU A 151 7.46 5.09 -3.63
CA LEU A 151 7.94 6.26 -2.89
C LEU A 151 9.07 5.83 -1.96
N SER A 152 10.19 6.56 -2.00
CA SER A 152 11.22 6.42 -0.96
C SER A 152 10.75 7.14 0.30
N VAL A 153 10.59 6.42 1.41
CA VAL A 153 10.06 7.00 2.66
C VAL A 153 11.16 7.74 3.42
N ASP A 154 12.34 7.13 3.49
CA ASP A 154 13.54 7.73 4.08
C ASP A 154 14.74 7.48 3.15
N PRO A 155 15.41 8.54 2.65
CA PRO A 155 16.55 8.39 1.76
C PRO A 155 17.80 7.80 2.45
N SER A 156 17.82 7.70 3.78
CA SER A 156 18.87 7.05 4.56
C SER A 156 18.63 5.56 4.81
N THR A 157 17.42 5.07 4.51
CA THR A 157 17.06 3.66 4.62
C THR A 157 16.67 3.08 3.26
N SER A 158 16.35 1.79 3.23
CA SER A 158 15.80 1.11 2.05
C SER A 158 14.27 1.06 2.10
N ASP A 159 13.65 1.84 2.99
CA ASP A 159 12.23 1.75 3.26
C ASP A 159 11.43 2.46 2.17
N VAL A 160 10.44 1.77 1.65
CA VAL A 160 9.58 2.26 0.58
C VAL A 160 8.11 2.02 0.87
N SER A 161 7.28 2.88 0.31
CA SER A 161 5.84 2.66 0.20
C SER A 161 5.48 2.50 -1.27
N VAL A 162 4.65 1.50 -1.57
CA VAL A 162 4.20 1.19 -2.93
C VAL A 162 2.71 1.38 -3.00
N HIS A 163 2.28 2.24 -3.94
CA HIS A 163 0.89 2.57 -4.13
C HIS A 163 0.44 2.27 -5.55
N GLU A 164 -0.82 1.92 -5.69
CA GLU A 164 -1.53 2.00 -6.95
C GLU A 164 -2.28 3.32 -7.04
N ALA A 165 -2.15 4.00 -8.19
CA ALA A 165 -2.87 5.24 -8.43
C ALA A 165 -4.37 4.93 -8.59
N ASP A 166 -5.19 5.52 -7.71
CA ASP A 166 -6.65 5.45 -7.82
C ASP A 166 -7.16 6.42 -8.89
N ASN A 167 -6.51 7.59 -9.01
CA ASN A 167 -6.80 8.57 -10.04
C ASN A 167 -5.52 9.12 -10.64
N LEU A 168 -5.57 9.45 -11.94
CA LEU A 168 -4.44 10.02 -12.68
C LEU A 168 -4.88 11.30 -13.38
N ALA A 169 -4.00 12.30 -13.38
CA ALA A 169 -4.18 13.54 -14.12
C ALA A 169 -2.90 13.90 -14.85
N VAL A 170 -3.04 14.41 -16.07
CA VAL A 170 -1.95 14.99 -16.86
C VAL A 170 -2.16 16.50 -16.93
N SER A 171 -1.14 17.28 -16.59
CA SER A 171 -1.15 18.74 -16.73
C SER A 171 0.18 19.20 -17.33
N GLY A 172 0.14 19.70 -18.56
CA GLY A 172 1.34 20.06 -19.31
C GLY A 172 2.28 18.86 -19.46
N SER A 173 3.51 18.97 -18.95
CA SER A 173 4.53 17.91 -18.97
C SER A 173 4.60 17.08 -17.69
N GLU A 174 3.58 17.17 -16.83
CA GLU A 174 3.58 16.50 -15.54
C GLU A 174 2.38 15.55 -15.38
N VAL A 175 2.61 14.46 -14.62
CA VAL A 175 1.58 13.51 -14.18
C VAL A 175 1.40 13.65 -12.68
N SER A 176 0.15 13.64 -12.23
CA SER A 176 -0.25 13.53 -10.84
C SER A 176 -1.01 12.22 -10.64
N ALA A 177 -0.63 11.44 -9.63
CA ALA A 177 -1.29 10.23 -9.20
C ALA A 177 -1.84 10.43 -7.79
N ALA A 178 -3.15 10.26 -7.64
CA ALA A 178 -3.79 10.25 -6.34
C ALA A 178 -3.88 8.83 -5.80
N HIS A 179 -3.61 8.65 -4.51
CA HIS A 179 -3.89 7.43 -3.77
C HIS A 179 -4.71 7.79 -2.54
N ILE A 180 -5.90 7.19 -2.42
CA ILE A 180 -6.92 7.58 -1.44
C ILE A 180 -7.30 6.44 -0.47
N ARG A 181 -6.72 5.26 -0.65
CA ARG A 181 -7.00 4.08 0.17
C ARG A 181 -5.88 3.81 1.16
N SER A 182 -5.60 4.80 1.99
CA SER A 182 -4.55 4.66 2.99
C SER A 182 -4.95 5.29 4.33
N VAL A 183 -4.43 4.71 5.41
CA VAL A 183 -4.60 5.19 6.79
C VAL A 183 -3.24 5.37 7.45
N SER A 184 -3.18 6.21 8.46
CA SER A 184 -1.93 6.51 9.13
C SER A 184 -1.37 5.33 9.93
N LEU A 185 -0.07 5.10 9.75
CA LEU A 185 0.68 3.99 10.33
C LEU A 185 1.77 4.52 11.25
N SER A 186 2.10 3.71 12.25
CA SER A 186 3.29 3.83 13.08
C SER A 186 4.37 2.91 12.54
N SER A 187 5.62 3.35 12.64
CA SER A 187 6.78 2.52 12.35
C SER A 187 7.14 1.68 13.57
N ARG A 188 7.46 0.40 13.35
CA ARG A 188 8.11 -0.50 14.29
C ARG A 188 9.38 -1.05 13.65
N PRO A 189 10.31 -1.64 14.40
CA PRO A 189 11.45 -2.31 13.79
C PRO A 189 10.98 -3.35 12.77
N MET A 190 11.30 -3.10 11.49
CA MET A 190 11.02 -4.00 10.36
C MET A 190 9.53 -4.23 10.03
N GLU A 191 8.61 -3.49 10.64
CA GLU A 191 7.16 -3.65 10.48
C GLU A 191 6.42 -2.32 10.64
N VAL A 192 5.23 -2.21 10.04
CA VAL A 192 4.29 -1.12 10.33
C VAL A 192 3.15 -1.60 11.21
N ASP A 193 2.53 -0.70 11.97
CA ASP A 193 1.27 -0.98 12.68
C ASP A 193 0.32 0.22 12.59
N PHE A 194 -0.98 0.02 12.76
CA PHE A 194 -1.96 1.10 12.86
C PHE A 194 -1.63 2.02 14.04
N LEU A 195 -1.77 3.33 13.82
CA LEU A 195 -1.77 4.28 14.93
C LEU A 195 -2.97 4.04 15.86
N SER A 196 -2.86 4.44 17.13
CA SER A 196 -3.95 4.34 18.12
C SER A 196 -5.13 5.26 17.81
N ASN A 197 -4.88 6.35 17.08
CA ASN A 197 -5.88 7.26 16.54
C ASN A 197 -5.60 7.47 15.04
N PRO A 198 -5.95 6.47 14.20
CA PRO A 198 -5.68 6.50 12.78
C PRO A 198 -6.50 7.61 12.11
N PHE A 199 -5.94 8.14 11.03
CA PHE A 199 -6.56 9.13 10.18
C PHE A 199 -6.38 8.69 8.73
N TRP A 200 -7.34 9.04 7.88
CA TRP A 200 -7.16 8.95 6.44
C TRP A 200 -6.04 9.90 6.02
N TRP A 201 -5.20 9.46 5.09
CA TRP A 201 -4.22 10.31 4.43
C TRP A 201 -4.34 10.10 2.93
N PHE A 202 -4.90 11.11 2.27
CA PHE A 202 -5.04 11.14 0.83
C PHE A 202 -3.81 11.80 0.24
N THR A 203 -3.19 11.13 -0.72
CA THR A 203 -1.92 11.60 -1.30
C THR A 203 -2.09 11.96 -2.76
N GLN A 204 -1.32 12.95 -3.20
CA GLN A 204 -1.06 13.25 -4.60
C GLN A 204 0.44 13.26 -4.84
N SER A 205 0.91 12.28 -5.60
CA SER A 205 2.30 12.13 -6.03
C SER A 205 2.47 12.69 -7.43
N THR A 206 3.48 13.52 -7.68
CA THR A 206 3.69 14.12 -9.01
C THR A 206 5.07 13.82 -9.57
N THR A 207 5.20 13.89 -10.89
CA THR A 207 6.49 13.76 -11.60
C THR A 207 7.46 14.92 -11.34
N THR A 208 7.05 15.92 -10.56
CA THR A 208 7.93 16.97 -10.01
C THR A 208 8.61 16.54 -8.71
N GLY A 209 8.38 15.30 -8.23
CA GLY A 209 8.88 14.79 -6.96
C GLY A 209 8.08 15.27 -5.74
N LYS A 210 6.99 16.02 -5.95
CA LYS A 210 6.12 16.48 -4.87
C LYS A 210 5.19 15.35 -4.43
N LEU A 211 5.07 15.18 -3.12
CA LEU A 211 4.05 14.38 -2.46
C LEU A 211 3.23 15.32 -1.57
N ASP A 212 2.00 15.60 -2.01
CA ASP A 212 1.05 16.43 -1.30
C ASP A 212 0.07 15.53 -0.53
N MET A 213 -0.20 15.83 0.74
CA MET A 213 -0.95 14.94 1.62
C MET A 213 -1.99 15.71 2.44
N SER A 214 -3.23 15.26 2.36
CA SER A 214 -4.36 15.78 3.15
C SER A 214 -4.79 14.72 4.18
N ARG A 215 -4.91 15.11 5.46
CA ARG A 215 -5.16 14.17 6.56
C ARG A 215 -6.51 14.45 7.21
N TRP A 216 -7.29 13.41 7.45
CA TRP A 216 -8.67 13.52 7.97
C TRP A 216 -8.96 12.46 9.02
N THR A 217 -9.58 12.83 10.13
CA THR A 217 -9.97 11.89 11.18
C THR A 217 -10.85 10.77 10.60
N VAL A 218 -10.61 9.51 10.99
CA VAL A 218 -11.45 8.40 10.53
C VAL A 218 -12.86 8.57 11.08
N GLY A 219 -13.88 8.43 10.23
CA GLY A 219 -15.27 8.54 10.64
C GLY A 219 -15.79 9.95 10.90
N GLU A 220 -14.97 10.99 10.73
CA GLU A 220 -15.38 12.38 10.95
C GLU A 220 -14.85 13.30 9.86
N HIS A 221 -15.59 14.36 9.52
CA HIS A 221 -15.11 15.41 8.63
C HIS A 221 -14.25 16.42 9.40
N GLU A 222 -13.19 15.94 10.04
CA GLU A 222 -12.25 16.75 10.81
C GLU A 222 -10.86 16.70 10.16
N SER A 223 -10.35 17.87 9.77
CA SER A 223 -9.02 17.98 9.18
C SER A 223 -7.94 17.82 10.25
N ARG A 224 -6.96 16.95 9.98
CA ARG A 224 -5.72 16.82 10.77
C ARG A 224 -4.56 17.56 10.12
N GLY A 225 -4.88 18.52 9.25
CA GLY A 225 -3.93 19.36 8.54
C GLY A 225 -3.37 18.70 7.28
N HIS A 226 -2.49 19.47 6.65
CA HIS A 226 -1.95 19.22 5.32
C HIS A 226 -0.43 19.30 5.38
N ILE A 227 0.26 18.42 4.66
CA ILE A 227 1.71 18.51 4.49
C ILE A 227 2.08 18.26 3.03
N SER A 228 3.13 18.95 2.58
CA SER A 228 3.71 18.77 1.26
C SER A 228 5.19 18.50 1.44
N ILE A 229 5.64 17.34 0.99
CA ILE A 229 7.05 16.95 1.02
C ILE A 229 7.55 16.65 -0.39
N THR A 230 8.84 16.37 -0.50
CA THR A 230 9.44 15.93 -1.75
C THR A 230 10.13 14.59 -1.56
N THR A 231 10.00 13.70 -2.54
CA THR A 231 10.65 12.38 -2.52
C THR A 231 10.98 11.90 -3.93
N GLN A 232 11.91 10.94 -4.01
CA GLN A 232 12.15 10.21 -5.24
C GLN A 232 10.97 9.28 -5.51
N ILE A 233 10.55 9.22 -6.77
CA ILE A 233 9.41 8.41 -7.19
C ILE A 233 9.80 7.58 -8.40
N THR A 234 9.54 6.28 -8.32
CA THR A 234 9.68 5.35 -9.46
C THR A 234 8.30 4.95 -9.94
N TRP A 235 8.06 5.07 -11.24
CA TRP A 235 6.76 4.89 -11.88
C TRP A 235 6.75 3.65 -12.77
N PHE A 236 5.72 2.84 -12.60
CA PHE A 236 5.50 1.60 -13.33
C PHE A 236 4.15 1.65 -14.01
N VAL A 237 4.10 1.11 -15.22
CA VAL A 237 2.84 0.96 -15.97
C VAL A 237 2.60 -0.48 -16.35
N ASN A 238 1.33 -0.85 -16.39
CA ASN A 238 0.85 -2.09 -16.97
C ASN A 238 -0.18 -1.73 -18.04
N ASN A 239 0.17 -2.03 -19.29
CA ASN A 239 -0.66 -1.79 -20.48
C ASN A 239 -1.57 -2.99 -20.77
#